data_AF-A0A6G0L5U8-F1
#
_entry.id   AF-A0A6G0L5U8-F1
#
_cell.length_a   1.000
_cell.length_b   1.000
_cell.length_c   1.000
_cell.angle_alpha   90.00
_cell.angle_beta   90.00
_cell.angle_gamma   90.00
#
_symmetry.space_group_name_H-M   'P 1'
#
loop_
_entity.id
_entity.type
_entity.pdbx_description
1 polymer ?
#
loop_
_entity_poly.entity_id
_entity_poly.type
_entity_poly.pdbx_seq_one_letter_code
_entity_poly.pdbx_strand_id
1 'polypeptide(L)'
;MLPLCSSCSAPAVSVALTSEMVCIPQTDHYDPVCTSDGESYTASDCTKYYSGGWDNLGIISNAFGSLPYLVVEKFVWCGLVDTVMDVMVYRLDENCYLNAAGNASHKLTLGRKLTITTYADANCMNAASEVTADRSTIPSKGCSAGDMKFLLFNAIPVFSVLAVYEDSTCSGTPSQLIFAPAIGCHDSPAIANAPCKNIGNSLFALSSCTQDYSAFGASVFGTGNPYVIEEASSQSGCGKIGLVTMYPPDDTCHNKPHSVYSFRATMDTDDTLFLTMFTDLDCTGKDGTTTLSRDELMLPTCSMEECFFLDYLCSLENCDWWWGCSRKLSIGGINIGANAIKSAVMVFNESSCANDPVQIIAKNQLTCSPQTPTCTELSIGSNGMYQDRACIGDVAAFAESRFTSSPYLIIEKYKDGTYFMSMV
;
A
#
# COMPACT_ATOMS: atom_id res chain seq x y z
N MET A 1 36.84 -12.12 -26.25
CA MET A 1 37.12 -10.69 -26.02
C MET A 1 35.80 -10.05 -25.60
N LEU A 2 35.59 -9.90 -24.29
CA LEU A 2 34.47 -9.14 -23.73
C LEU A 2 34.89 -7.66 -23.67
N PRO A 3 33.98 -6.70 -23.87
CA PRO A 3 34.33 -5.30 -23.94
C PRO A 3 34.74 -4.80 -22.55
N LEU A 4 35.96 -4.28 -22.45
CA LEU A 4 36.44 -3.48 -21.31
C LEU A 4 35.65 -2.16 -21.33
N CYS A 5 34.73 -1.96 -20.39
CA CYS A 5 34.25 -0.61 -20.07
C CYS A 5 35.46 0.21 -19.59
N SER A 6 35.73 1.33 -20.27
CA SER A 6 36.97 2.13 -20.15
C SER A 6 36.77 3.48 -19.45
N SER A 7 35.73 3.61 -18.61
CA SER A 7 35.36 4.89 -18.01
C SER A 7 34.63 4.74 -16.67
N CYS A 8 34.80 5.73 -15.79
CA CYS A 8 34.04 5.94 -14.55
C CYS A 8 32.65 6.53 -14.85
N SER A 9 31.99 6.04 -15.89
CA SER A 9 30.66 6.50 -16.29
C SER A 9 29.63 6.00 -15.28
N ALA A 10 28.66 6.86 -14.95
CA ALA A 10 27.50 6.45 -14.17
C ALA A 10 26.76 5.26 -14.82
N PRO A 11 26.15 4.36 -14.04
CA PRO A 11 26.03 4.42 -12.58
C PRO A 11 27.24 3.81 -11.85
N ALA A 12 27.68 4.48 -10.79
CA ALA A 12 28.63 3.91 -9.84
C ALA A 12 28.01 2.71 -9.09
N VAL A 13 28.88 1.82 -8.60
CA VAL A 13 28.46 0.69 -7.73
C VAL A 13 28.37 1.13 -6.26
N SER A 14 29.27 2.02 -5.84
CA SER A 14 29.27 2.64 -4.53
C SER A 14 29.99 4.00 -4.55
N VAL A 15 29.72 4.82 -3.53
CA VAL A 15 30.43 6.07 -3.26
C VAL A 15 30.77 6.09 -1.78
N ALA A 16 32.01 6.44 -1.42
CA ALA A 16 32.44 6.66 -0.05
C ALA A 16 32.80 8.12 0.14
N LEU A 17 32.32 8.75 1.22
CA LEU A 17 32.77 10.09 1.60
C LEU A 17 33.55 10.01 2.90
N THR A 18 34.84 10.32 2.80
CA THR A 18 35.75 10.39 3.93
C THR A 18 36.01 11.84 4.33
N SER A 19 36.24 12.08 5.62
CA SER A 19 36.64 13.39 6.11
C SER A 19 38.17 13.50 6.12
N GLU A 20 38.72 14.34 5.26
CA GLU A 20 40.14 14.69 5.27
C GLU A 20 40.36 16.15 5.66
N MET A 21 41.45 16.45 6.37
CA MET A 21 41.78 17.84 6.74
C MET A 21 42.07 18.72 5.53
N VAL A 22 42.52 18.13 4.42
CA VAL A 22 42.82 18.81 3.17
C VAL A 22 42.28 17.94 2.05
N CYS A 23 41.38 18.49 1.24
CA CYS A 23 40.87 17.86 0.03
C CYS A 23 41.16 18.82 -1.14
N ILE A 24 41.82 18.32 -2.19
CA ILE A 24 42.15 19.10 -3.38
C ILE A 24 41.06 18.85 -4.43
N PRO A 25 40.18 19.84 -4.71
CA PRO A 25 39.10 19.65 -5.68
C PRO A 25 39.65 19.36 -7.08
N GLN A 26 38.92 18.55 -7.85
CA GLN A 26 39.20 18.39 -9.28
C GLN A 26 39.00 19.72 -10.01
N THR A 27 39.65 19.87 -11.18
CA THR A 27 39.52 21.09 -11.98
C THR A 27 38.12 21.24 -12.57
N ASP A 28 37.50 20.13 -12.97
CA ASP A 28 36.11 20.06 -13.40
C ASP A 28 35.40 18.93 -12.64
N HIS A 29 34.43 19.30 -11.81
CA HIS A 29 33.65 18.38 -11.00
C HIS A 29 32.62 17.59 -11.83
N TYR A 30 32.26 18.10 -13.01
CA TYR A 30 31.29 17.46 -13.90
C TYR A 30 31.94 16.43 -14.84
N ASP A 31 33.26 16.48 -14.97
CA ASP A 31 34.07 15.52 -15.72
C ASP A 31 35.29 15.07 -14.90
N PRO A 32 35.07 14.32 -13.80
CA PRO A 32 36.14 13.96 -12.89
C PRO A 32 37.09 12.94 -13.55
N VAL A 33 38.39 13.09 -13.27
CA VAL A 33 39.41 12.22 -13.85
C VAL A 33 39.23 10.80 -13.34
N CYS A 34 38.93 9.88 -14.26
CA CYS A 34 38.83 8.46 -13.95
C CYS A 34 40.23 7.82 -13.91
N THR A 35 40.49 7.10 -12.83
CA THR A 35 41.73 6.33 -12.64
C THR A 35 41.41 4.84 -12.61
N SER A 36 42.36 4.00 -13.02
CA SER A 36 42.23 2.54 -12.92
C SER A 36 43.50 1.96 -12.31
N ASP A 37 43.33 1.00 -11.42
CA ASP A 37 44.39 0.18 -10.83
C ASP A 37 44.46 -1.23 -11.47
N GLY A 38 43.67 -1.47 -12.52
CA GLY A 38 43.57 -2.76 -13.22
C GLY A 38 42.45 -3.68 -12.73
N GLU A 39 41.91 -3.46 -11.54
CA GLU A 39 40.77 -4.22 -10.98
C GLU A 39 39.52 -3.36 -10.78
N SER A 40 39.70 -2.05 -10.58
CA SER A 40 38.62 -1.08 -10.42
C SER A 40 38.86 0.18 -11.24
N TYR A 41 37.80 0.97 -11.38
CA TYR A 41 37.83 2.32 -11.93
C TYR A 41 37.27 3.26 -10.88
N THR A 42 38.04 4.28 -10.49
CA THR A 42 37.65 5.23 -9.44
C THR A 42 37.87 6.67 -9.87
N ALA A 43 36.97 7.54 -9.45
CA ALA A 43 37.06 8.97 -9.57
C ALA A 43 36.85 9.58 -8.17
N SER A 44 37.58 10.65 -7.85
CA SER A 44 37.53 11.29 -6.54
C SER A 44 37.49 12.80 -6.66
N ASP A 45 36.78 13.44 -5.73
CA ASP A 45 36.56 14.87 -5.72
C ASP A 45 36.15 15.36 -4.33
N CYS A 46 36.12 16.69 -4.15
CA CYS A 46 35.86 17.34 -2.88
C CYS A 46 34.49 18.01 -2.88
N THR A 47 33.63 17.62 -1.93
CA THR A 47 32.34 18.28 -1.72
C THR A 47 32.11 18.53 -0.24
N LYS A 48 31.16 19.41 0.06
CA LYS A 48 30.64 19.55 1.42
C LYS A 48 29.39 18.69 1.54
N TYR A 49 29.45 17.73 2.45
CA TYR A 49 28.34 16.84 2.78
C TYR A 49 27.48 17.39 3.93
N TYR A 50 26.19 17.10 3.89
CA TYR A 50 25.22 17.42 4.93
C TYR A 50 24.43 16.18 5.31
N SER A 51 24.18 16.03 6.60
CA SER A 51 23.31 14.96 7.10
C SER A 51 21.95 14.99 6.41
N GLY A 52 21.44 13.80 6.10
CA GLY A 52 20.25 13.62 5.29
C GLY A 52 20.54 13.25 3.84
N GLY A 53 21.79 12.90 3.49
CA GLY A 53 22.14 12.35 2.18
C GLY A 53 22.34 13.38 1.07
N TRP A 54 22.72 14.62 1.42
CA TRP A 54 22.88 15.69 0.44
C TRP A 54 24.30 16.26 0.41
N ASP A 55 24.78 16.59 -0.79
CA ASP A 55 26.07 17.22 -1.02
C ASP A 55 25.94 18.44 -1.94
N ASN A 56 26.81 19.44 -1.75
CA ASN A 56 26.73 20.73 -2.45
C ASN A 56 26.82 20.65 -3.98
N LEU A 57 27.51 19.64 -4.50
CA LEU A 57 27.86 19.52 -5.93
C LEU A 57 27.02 18.45 -6.64
N GLY A 58 26.16 17.74 -5.90
CA GLY A 58 25.36 16.64 -6.44
C GLY A 58 26.20 15.44 -6.88
N ILE A 59 27.39 15.24 -6.29
CA ILE A 59 28.29 14.13 -6.63
C ILE A 59 27.55 12.80 -6.48
N ILE A 60 26.83 12.61 -5.37
CA ILE A 60 26.11 11.36 -5.11
C ILE A 60 25.02 11.17 -6.17
N SER A 61 24.18 12.17 -6.41
CA SER A 61 23.11 12.07 -7.40
C SER A 61 23.63 11.86 -8.83
N ASN A 62 24.75 12.48 -9.20
CA ASN A 62 25.35 12.32 -10.53
C ASN A 62 25.97 10.93 -10.69
N ALA A 63 26.58 10.39 -9.64
CA ALA A 63 27.18 9.05 -9.65
C ALA A 63 26.16 7.95 -9.92
N PHE A 64 24.93 8.05 -9.39
CA PHE A 64 23.89 7.05 -9.58
C PHE A 64 22.85 7.42 -10.67
N GLY A 65 22.78 8.69 -11.06
CA GLY A 65 21.78 9.19 -12.00
C GLY A 65 20.35 8.92 -11.50
N SER A 66 19.55 8.25 -12.31
CA SER A 66 18.17 7.88 -11.96
C SER A 66 18.05 6.54 -11.22
N LEU A 67 19.15 5.82 -10.99
CA LEU A 67 19.07 4.54 -10.29
C LEU A 67 18.76 4.73 -8.80
N PRO A 68 18.05 3.78 -8.18
CA PRO A 68 17.85 3.78 -6.74
C PRO A 68 19.16 3.49 -6.01
N TYR A 69 19.40 4.21 -4.92
CA TYR A 69 20.58 4.04 -4.08
C TYR A 69 20.25 4.23 -2.60
N LEU A 70 21.09 3.64 -1.77
CA LEU A 70 21.03 3.68 -0.32
C LEU A 70 22.20 4.52 0.19
N VAL A 71 21.92 5.56 0.96
CA VAL A 71 22.93 6.28 1.74
C VAL A 71 22.90 5.76 3.17
N VAL A 72 24.08 5.41 3.69
CA VAL A 72 24.32 4.99 5.07
C VAL A 72 25.20 6.03 5.74
N GLU A 73 24.63 6.77 6.68
CA GLU A 73 25.34 7.76 7.48
C GLU A 73 25.71 7.16 8.83
N LYS A 74 26.99 7.14 9.16
CA LYS A 74 27.47 6.76 10.49
C LYS A 74 27.75 8.01 11.32
N PHE A 75 27.24 8.04 12.53
CA PHE A 75 27.37 9.17 13.45
C PHE A 75 28.33 8.86 14.60
N VAL A 76 28.84 9.92 15.24
CA VAL A 76 29.53 9.79 16.52
C VAL A 76 28.54 9.29 17.60
N TRP A 77 27.35 9.89 17.64
CA TRP A 77 26.27 9.47 18.53
C TRP A 77 24.91 9.85 17.97
N CYS A 78 24.23 8.87 17.37
CA CYS A 78 23.01 9.13 16.62
C CYS A 78 21.86 9.59 17.55
N GLY A 79 21.20 10.69 17.20
CA GLY A 79 20.03 11.21 17.91
C GLY A 79 20.34 12.15 19.09
N LEU A 80 21.62 12.27 19.48
CA LEU A 80 22.09 13.24 20.48
C LEU A 80 23.12 14.19 19.89
N VAL A 81 24.11 13.64 19.18
CA VAL A 81 25.16 14.39 18.49
C VAL A 81 25.18 13.91 17.04
N ASP A 82 24.34 14.55 16.21
CA ASP A 82 24.17 14.24 14.79
C ASP A 82 25.37 14.72 13.92
N THR A 83 26.59 14.49 14.39
CA THR A 83 27.83 14.68 13.62
C THR A 83 28.11 13.42 12.81
N VAL A 84 28.03 13.53 11.50
CA VAL A 84 28.35 12.45 10.54
C VAL A 84 29.87 12.22 10.54
N MET A 85 30.27 10.97 10.75
CA MET A 85 31.67 10.52 10.71
C MET A 85 32.05 9.94 9.36
N ASP A 86 31.17 9.11 8.80
CA ASP A 86 31.42 8.34 7.59
C ASP A 86 30.13 8.20 6.81
N VAL A 87 30.25 8.17 5.48
CA VAL A 87 29.11 8.00 4.58
C VAL A 87 29.47 6.99 3.52
N MET A 88 28.68 5.92 3.47
CA MET A 88 28.73 4.92 2.42
C MET A 88 27.45 4.96 1.63
N VAL A 89 27.56 5.05 0.31
CA VAL A 89 26.43 5.00 -0.61
C VAL A 89 26.54 3.75 -1.46
N TYR A 90 25.47 2.97 -1.51
CA TYR A 90 25.39 1.72 -2.24
C TYR A 90 24.31 1.81 -3.32
N ARG A 91 24.59 1.23 -4.49
CA ARG A 91 23.54 0.97 -5.47
C ARG A 91 22.49 0.04 -4.86
N LEU A 92 21.21 0.36 -5.00
CA LEU A 92 20.11 -0.39 -4.38
C LEU A 92 19.66 -1.58 -5.25
N ASP A 93 20.51 -2.61 -5.32
CA ASP A 93 20.16 -3.91 -5.89
C ASP A 93 20.89 -5.06 -5.18
N GLU A 94 20.56 -6.30 -5.53
CA GLU A 94 21.05 -7.51 -4.85
C GLU A 94 22.26 -8.15 -5.55
N ASN A 95 22.94 -7.39 -6.43
CA ASN A 95 24.16 -7.86 -7.07
C ASN A 95 25.34 -7.86 -6.10
N CYS A 96 26.35 -8.67 -6.43
CA CYS A 96 27.64 -8.64 -5.74
C CYS A 96 28.56 -7.63 -6.41
N TYR A 97 29.13 -6.71 -5.64
CA TYR A 97 30.05 -5.69 -6.12
C TYR A 97 31.39 -5.73 -5.39
N LEU A 98 32.47 -5.64 -6.14
CA LEU A 98 33.83 -5.55 -5.60
C LEU A 98 34.05 -4.23 -4.86
N ASN A 99 34.93 -4.24 -3.86
CA ASN A 99 35.51 -3.02 -3.33
C ASN A 99 36.54 -2.43 -4.31
N ALA A 100 36.97 -1.20 -4.06
CA ALA A 100 37.99 -0.55 -4.89
C ALA A 100 39.30 -1.35 -4.98
N ALA A 101 39.68 -2.06 -3.91
CA ALA A 101 40.91 -2.86 -3.88
C ALA A 101 40.78 -4.25 -4.55
N GLY A 102 39.61 -4.61 -5.11
CA GLY A 102 39.34 -5.88 -5.80
C GLY A 102 39.38 -7.16 -4.95
N ASN A 103 39.78 -7.07 -3.69
CA ASN A 103 40.01 -8.22 -2.81
C ASN A 103 38.83 -8.55 -1.88
N ALA A 104 37.84 -7.68 -1.79
CA ALA A 104 36.65 -7.83 -0.98
C ALA A 104 35.42 -7.44 -1.80
N SER A 105 34.23 -7.74 -1.29
CA SER A 105 32.99 -7.41 -1.97
C SER A 105 31.88 -7.05 -0.99
N HIS A 106 30.79 -6.53 -1.53
CA HIS A 106 29.58 -6.25 -0.79
C HIS A 106 28.35 -6.64 -1.61
N LYS A 107 27.28 -6.96 -0.91
CA LYS A 107 25.97 -7.22 -1.49
C LYS A 107 24.89 -6.70 -0.55
N LEU A 108 23.83 -6.14 -1.12
CA LEU A 108 22.60 -5.87 -0.40
C LEU A 108 21.66 -7.05 -0.52
N THR A 109 20.88 -7.30 0.53
CA THR A 109 19.71 -8.16 0.48
C THR A 109 18.49 -7.30 0.77
N LEU A 110 17.54 -7.27 -0.16
CA LEU A 110 16.40 -6.36 -0.14
C LEU A 110 15.12 -7.13 0.16
N GLY A 111 14.42 -6.72 1.22
CA GLY A 111 13.12 -7.28 1.56
C GLY A 111 12.38 -6.38 2.54
N ARG A 112 11.77 -6.97 3.57
CA ARG A 112 11.22 -6.24 4.73
C ARG A 112 12.31 -5.59 5.59
N LYS A 113 13.50 -6.17 5.54
CA LYS A 113 14.73 -5.62 6.09
C LYS A 113 15.70 -5.38 4.95
N LEU A 114 16.60 -4.45 5.18
CA LEU A 114 17.73 -4.18 4.32
C LEU A 114 18.97 -4.66 5.05
N THR A 115 19.64 -5.63 4.45
CA THR A 115 20.89 -6.15 4.98
C THR A 115 22.02 -5.76 4.04
N ILE A 116 23.07 -5.18 4.60
CA ILE A 116 24.34 -4.92 3.92
C ILE A 116 25.32 -5.97 4.42
N THR A 117 25.77 -6.84 3.53
CA THR A 117 26.80 -7.83 3.84
C THR A 117 28.09 -7.44 3.12
N THR A 118 29.18 -7.33 3.88
CA THR A 118 30.54 -7.22 3.31
C THR A 118 31.22 -8.57 3.41
N TYR A 119 32.03 -8.91 2.41
CA TYR A 119 32.68 -10.20 2.29
C TYR A 119 34.20 -10.01 2.21
N ALA A 120 34.95 -10.94 2.78
CA ALA A 120 36.42 -10.92 2.75
C ALA A 120 37.01 -11.41 1.42
N ASP A 121 36.16 -11.75 0.45
CA ASP A 121 36.52 -12.17 -0.89
C ASP A 121 35.76 -11.39 -1.96
N ALA A 122 36.19 -11.54 -3.22
CA ALA A 122 35.67 -10.87 -4.40
C ALA A 122 34.26 -11.33 -4.85
N ASN A 123 33.79 -12.52 -4.46
CA ASN A 123 32.64 -13.18 -5.07
C ASN A 123 31.43 -13.32 -4.13
N CYS A 124 31.40 -12.54 -3.04
CA CYS A 124 30.35 -12.58 -2.03
C CYS A 124 30.11 -13.98 -1.42
N MET A 125 31.17 -14.72 -1.11
CA MET A 125 31.04 -16.09 -0.55
C MET A 125 31.38 -16.18 0.94
N ASN A 126 32.36 -15.43 1.43
CA ASN A 126 32.88 -15.45 2.79
C ASN A 126 32.46 -14.17 3.53
N ALA A 127 31.26 -14.21 4.12
CA ALA A 127 30.71 -13.06 4.85
C ALA A 127 31.65 -12.64 6.00
N ALA A 128 32.00 -11.35 6.02
CA ALA A 128 32.91 -10.76 7.01
C ALA A 128 32.16 -9.89 8.02
N SER A 129 31.16 -9.14 7.57
CA SER A 129 30.30 -8.33 8.45
C SER A 129 28.91 -8.16 7.85
N GLU A 130 27.93 -7.92 8.72
CA GLU A 130 26.54 -7.72 8.35
C GLU A 130 25.96 -6.55 9.15
N VAL A 131 25.26 -5.66 8.46
CA VAL A 131 24.51 -4.56 9.05
C VAL A 131 23.09 -4.62 8.54
N THR A 132 22.13 -4.56 9.45
CA THR A 132 20.70 -4.70 9.11
C THR A 132 19.92 -3.49 9.59
N ALA A 133 19.05 -2.98 8.70
CA ALA A 133 18.09 -1.94 8.99
C ALA A 133 16.66 -2.44 8.74
N ASP A 134 15.78 -2.21 9.70
CA ASP A 134 14.36 -2.51 9.52
C ASP A 134 13.71 -1.45 8.63
N ARG A 135 12.74 -1.86 7.79
CA ARG A 135 11.97 -0.90 6.97
C ARG A 135 11.35 0.22 7.79
N SER A 136 11.02 0.01 9.06
CA SER A 136 10.41 1.04 9.91
C SER A 136 11.35 2.20 10.22
N THR A 137 12.67 1.98 10.27
CA THR A 137 13.66 3.01 10.65
C THR A 137 14.09 3.89 9.48
N ILE A 138 14.00 3.38 8.25
CA ILE A 138 14.42 4.09 7.04
C ILE A 138 13.54 5.33 6.76
N PRO A 139 12.19 5.23 6.67
CA PRO A 139 11.33 6.40 6.42
C PRO A 139 11.32 7.40 7.57
N SER A 140 11.49 6.93 8.82
CA SER A 140 11.56 7.83 9.98
C SER A 140 12.90 8.55 10.08
N LYS A 141 13.89 8.19 9.24
CA LYS A 141 15.28 8.64 9.34
C LYS A 141 15.83 8.44 10.75
N GLY A 142 15.33 7.38 11.41
CA GLY A 142 15.62 7.06 12.79
C GLY A 142 17.00 6.43 12.94
N CYS A 143 17.57 6.60 14.13
CA CYS A 143 18.81 5.94 14.48
C CYS A 143 18.60 4.43 14.59
N SER A 144 19.40 3.70 13.83
CA SER A 144 19.48 2.24 13.85
C SER A 144 20.70 1.80 14.67
N ALA A 145 20.82 0.49 14.87
CA ALA A 145 21.96 -0.10 15.60
C ALA A 145 23.30 0.39 15.01
N GLY A 146 24.28 0.65 15.89
CA GLY A 146 25.62 1.11 15.49
C GLY A 146 25.71 2.59 15.10
N ASP A 147 24.80 3.43 15.61
CA ASP A 147 24.76 4.87 15.37
C ASP A 147 24.63 5.24 13.89
N MET A 148 23.80 4.49 13.16
CA MET A 148 23.61 4.66 11.71
C MET A 148 22.22 5.17 11.36
N LYS A 149 22.13 5.99 10.30
CA LYS A 149 20.88 6.31 9.59
C LYS A 149 20.95 5.77 8.17
N PHE A 150 19.83 5.25 7.70
CA PHE A 150 19.67 4.65 6.37
C PHE A 150 18.67 5.48 5.59
N LEU A 151 19.06 5.91 4.39
CA LEU A 151 18.28 6.82 3.57
C LEU A 151 18.15 6.26 2.16
N LEU A 152 16.91 6.09 1.70
CA LEU A 152 16.63 5.61 0.35
C LEU A 152 16.37 6.79 -0.59
N PHE A 153 17.01 6.76 -1.74
CA PHE A 153 16.84 7.75 -2.81
C PHE A 153 16.49 7.04 -4.12
N ASN A 154 15.62 7.68 -4.90
CA ASN A 154 15.08 7.15 -6.17
C ASN A 154 14.42 5.76 -6.08
N ALA A 155 14.26 5.22 -4.87
CA ALA A 155 13.62 3.93 -4.62
C ALA A 155 12.12 4.04 -4.85
N ILE A 156 11.58 3.12 -5.64
CA ILE A 156 10.14 3.02 -5.86
C ILE A 156 9.56 2.12 -4.76
N PRO A 157 8.50 2.56 -4.05
CA PRO A 157 7.82 1.71 -3.08
C PRO A 157 7.34 0.40 -3.72
N VAL A 158 7.64 -0.72 -3.07
CA VAL A 158 7.23 -2.06 -3.52
C VAL A 158 6.52 -2.81 -2.39
N PHE A 159 5.74 -3.80 -2.76
CA PHE A 159 5.08 -4.75 -1.87
C PHE A 159 5.55 -6.17 -2.20
N SER A 160 6.05 -6.90 -1.21
CA SER A 160 6.13 -8.35 -1.30
C SER A 160 4.72 -8.93 -1.26
N VAL A 161 4.44 -9.88 -2.14
CA VAL A 161 3.13 -10.52 -2.28
C VAL A 161 3.22 -11.96 -1.81
N LEU A 162 2.22 -12.39 -1.04
CA LEU A 162 1.96 -13.77 -0.71
C LEU A 162 0.53 -14.12 -1.16
N ALA A 163 0.40 -14.96 -2.18
CA ALA A 163 -0.90 -15.51 -2.58
C ALA A 163 -1.10 -16.86 -1.92
N VAL A 164 -2.14 -16.97 -1.10
CA VAL A 164 -2.40 -18.09 -0.21
C VAL A 164 -3.48 -18.98 -0.80
N TYR A 165 -3.24 -20.28 -0.74
CA TYR A 165 -4.09 -21.35 -1.23
C TYR A 165 -4.28 -22.39 -0.14
N GLU A 166 -5.40 -23.11 -0.20
CA GLU A 166 -5.76 -24.16 0.75
C GLU A 166 -5.37 -25.56 0.25
N ASP A 167 -4.72 -25.62 -0.92
CA ASP A 167 -4.28 -26.84 -1.56
C ASP A 167 -2.85 -26.71 -2.12
N SER A 168 -2.19 -27.86 -2.28
CA SER A 168 -0.78 -27.93 -2.69
C SER A 168 -0.51 -27.68 -4.16
N THR A 169 -1.55 -27.47 -4.98
CA THR A 169 -1.41 -27.14 -6.40
C THR A 169 -1.23 -25.64 -6.62
N CYS A 170 -1.65 -24.81 -5.65
CA CYS A 170 -1.71 -23.35 -5.79
C CYS A 170 -2.37 -22.90 -7.10
N SER A 171 -3.48 -23.56 -7.46
CA SER A 171 -4.19 -23.30 -8.71
C SER A 171 -5.54 -22.61 -8.46
N GLY A 172 -6.02 -21.86 -9.45
CA GLY A 172 -7.27 -21.10 -9.32
C GLY A 172 -7.13 -19.80 -8.53
N THR A 173 -8.23 -19.39 -7.89
CA THR A 173 -8.31 -18.15 -7.11
C THR A 173 -7.75 -18.39 -5.71
N PRO A 174 -6.77 -17.58 -5.24
CA PRO A 174 -6.26 -17.70 -3.88
C PRO A 174 -7.34 -17.33 -2.86
N SER A 175 -7.28 -17.93 -1.66
CA SER A 175 -8.15 -17.54 -0.54
C SER A 175 -7.78 -16.14 -0.05
N GLN A 176 -6.50 -15.78 -0.08
CA GLN A 176 -6.00 -14.47 0.32
C GLN A 176 -4.82 -14.02 -0.55
N LEU A 177 -4.74 -12.72 -0.82
CA LEU A 177 -3.51 -12.04 -1.21
C LEU A 177 -3.05 -11.17 -0.06
N ILE A 178 -1.79 -11.33 0.35
CA ILE A 178 -1.19 -10.51 1.41
C ILE A 178 -0.06 -9.70 0.79
N PHE A 179 -0.12 -8.38 0.96
CA PHE A 179 0.87 -7.43 0.49
C PHE A 179 1.52 -6.78 1.71
N ALA A 180 2.82 -7.01 1.85
CA ALA A 180 3.62 -6.33 2.87
C ALA A 180 4.57 -5.35 2.16
N PRO A 181 4.54 -4.06 2.50
CA PRO A 181 5.52 -3.12 1.98
C PRO A 181 6.95 -3.60 2.24
N ALA A 182 7.82 -3.49 1.24
CA ALA A 182 9.20 -3.91 1.27
C ALA A 182 10.13 -2.80 0.74
N ILE A 183 11.43 -2.95 0.94
CA ILE A 183 12.48 -2.05 0.44
C ILE A 183 12.84 -2.40 -1.01
N GLY A 184 12.81 -3.68 -1.33
CA GLY A 184 13.05 -4.25 -2.65
C GLY A 184 12.62 -5.72 -2.65
N CYS A 185 12.64 -6.32 -3.85
CA CYS A 185 12.16 -7.68 -4.08
C CYS A 185 12.60 -8.20 -5.48
N HIS A 186 13.75 -7.73 -5.97
CA HIS A 186 14.05 -7.64 -7.41
C HIS A 186 14.13 -9.01 -8.11
N ASP A 187 14.43 -10.07 -7.36
CA ASP A 187 14.53 -11.45 -7.83
C ASP A 187 13.23 -12.27 -7.64
N SER A 188 12.13 -11.64 -7.23
CA SER A 188 10.86 -12.35 -7.06
C SER A 188 10.31 -12.76 -8.44
N PRO A 189 10.03 -14.06 -8.65
CA PRO A 189 9.45 -14.49 -9.91
C PRO A 189 8.07 -13.85 -10.10
N ALA A 190 7.67 -13.70 -11.37
CA ALA A 190 6.26 -13.47 -11.68
C ALA A 190 5.44 -14.57 -11.00
N ILE A 191 4.31 -14.22 -10.40
CA ILE A 191 3.54 -15.15 -9.55
C ILE A 191 3.19 -16.47 -10.25
N ALA A 192 2.95 -16.43 -11.57
CA ALA A 192 2.68 -17.62 -12.39
C ALA A 192 3.85 -18.63 -12.47
N ASN A 193 5.07 -18.20 -12.17
CA ASN A 193 6.28 -19.01 -12.16
C ASN A 193 6.80 -19.28 -10.74
N ALA A 194 6.12 -18.78 -9.71
CA ALA A 194 6.52 -18.98 -8.34
C ALA A 194 6.28 -20.44 -7.92
N PRO A 195 7.18 -21.05 -7.11
CA PRO A 195 6.94 -22.38 -6.57
C PRO A 195 5.87 -22.33 -5.46
N CYS A 196 4.92 -23.25 -5.51
CA CYS A 196 3.94 -23.47 -4.43
C CYS A 196 4.62 -24.08 -3.21
N LYS A 197 4.65 -23.34 -2.09
CA LYS A 197 5.32 -23.74 -0.85
C LYS A 197 4.30 -23.92 0.27
N ASN A 198 4.43 -24.98 1.06
CA ASN A 198 3.68 -25.14 2.30
C ASN A 198 4.14 -24.10 3.33
N ILE A 199 3.20 -23.40 3.96
CA ILE A 199 3.47 -22.35 4.96
C ILE A 199 2.89 -22.68 6.34
N GLY A 200 2.51 -23.94 6.57
CA GLY A 200 1.86 -24.41 7.81
C GLY A 200 0.33 -24.32 7.74
N ASN A 201 -0.36 -24.88 8.74
CA ASN A 201 -1.84 -24.88 8.85
C ASN A 201 -2.58 -25.39 7.60
N SER A 202 -1.99 -26.34 6.88
CA SER A 202 -2.49 -26.84 5.60
C SER A 202 -2.61 -25.77 4.50
N LEU A 203 -1.95 -24.63 4.67
CA LEU A 203 -1.89 -23.55 3.69
C LEU A 203 -0.64 -23.67 2.83
N PHE A 204 -0.80 -23.25 1.59
CA PHE A 204 0.26 -23.17 0.59
C PHE A 204 0.30 -21.77 0.01
N ALA A 205 1.45 -21.32 -0.47
CA ALA A 205 1.55 -19.99 -1.03
C ALA A 205 2.55 -19.85 -2.16
N LEU A 206 2.25 -18.88 -3.02
CA LEU A 206 3.12 -18.33 -4.05
C LEU A 206 3.63 -16.97 -3.59
N SER A 207 4.93 -16.71 -3.76
CA SER A 207 5.53 -15.41 -3.42
C SER A 207 5.88 -14.63 -4.68
N SER A 208 5.60 -13.33 -4.69
CA SER A 208 5.93 -12.43 -5.81
C SER A 208 6.14 -11.00 -5.30
N CYS A 209 6.15 -10.02 -6.21
CA CYS A 209 6.26 -8.61 -5.87
C CYS A 209 5.44 -7.71 -6.80
N THR A 210 4.99 -6.57 -6.28
CA THR A 210 4.27 -5.55 -7.07
C THR A 210 4.56 -4.14 -6.54
N GLN A 211 4.40 -3.13 -7.40
CA GLN A 211 4.35 -1.71 -7.00
C GLN A 211 2.91 -1.23 -6.78
N ASP A 212 1.93 -1.97 -7.30
CA ASP A 212 0.51 -1.65 -7.24
C ASP A 212 -0.27 -2.90 -6.81
N TYR A 213 -0.64 -2.94 -5.53
CA TYR A 213 -1.43 -4.04 -4.99
C TYR A 213 -2.85 -4.08 -5.58
N SER A 214 -3.41 -2.93 -5.97
CA SER A 214 -4.77 -2.84 -6.51
C SER A 214 -4.84 -3.46 -7.90
N ALA A 215 -3.91 -3.09 -8.78
CA ALA A 215 -3.79 -3.69 -10.11
C ALA A 215 -3.44 -5.18 -10.02
N PHE A 216 -2.57 -5.56 -9.07
CA PHE A 216 -2.24 -6.96 -8.83
C PHE A 216 -3.48 -7.78 -8.42
N GLY A 217 -4.24 -7.30 -7.43
CA GLY A 217 -5.48 -7.93 -6.99
C GLY A 217 -6.50 -8.09 -8.12
N ALA A 218 -6.71 -7.04 -8.92
CA ALA A 218 -7.61 -7.09 -10.08
C ALA A 218 -7.16 -8.12 -11.13
N SER A 219 -5.86 -8.31 -11.32
CA SER A 219 -5.33 -9.32 -12.25
C SER A 219 -5.53 -10.75 -11.76
N VAL A 220 -5.59 -10.97 -10.45
CA VAL A 220 -5.72 -12.29 -9.83
C VAL A 220 -7.19 -12.68 -9.63
N PHE A 221 -8.01 -11.80 -9.06
CA PHE A 221 -9.42 -12.08 -8.81
C PHE A 221 -10.30 -11.86 -10.06
N GLY A 222 -9.79 -11.11 -11.04
CA GLY A 222 -10.48 -10.78 -12.28
C GLY A 222 -11.43 -9.59 -12.16
N THR A 223 -11.77 -9.01 -13.31
CA THR A 223 -12.73 -7.90 -13.39
C THR A 223 -14.16 -8.45 -13.33
N GLY A 224 -14.97 -7.96 -12.38
CA GLY A 224 -16.37 -8.35 -12.22
C GLY A 224 -16.66 -9.28 -11.04
N ASN A 225 -15.63 -9.78 -10.36
CA ASN A 225 -15.78 -10.52 -9.11
C ASN A 225 -15.43 -9.59 -7.94
N PRO A 226 -16.34 -9.35 -6.98
CA PRO A 226 -16.03 -8.53 -5.82
C PRO A 226 -14.97 -9.20 -4.96
N TYR A 227 -14.04 -8.41 -4.44
CA TYR A 227 -13.09 -8.85 -3.40
C TYR A 227 -12.88 -7.74 -2.39
N VAL A 228 -12.71 -8.11 -1.13
CA VAL A 228 -12.45 -7.16 -0.04
C VAL A 228 -10.98 -6.76 -0.09
N ILE A 229 -10.70 -5.49 0.17
CA ILE A 229 -9.35 -4.94 0.36
C ILE A 229 -9.28 -4.39 1.78
N GLU A 230 -8.52 -5.07 2.63
CA GLU A 230 -8.27 -4.71 4.03
C GLU A 230 -6.88 -4.09 4.16
N GLU A 231 -6.82 -2.77 4.34
CA GLU A 231 -5.59 -2.02 4.58
C GLU A 231 -5.39 -1.87 6.09
N ALA A 232 -4.24 -2.29 6.60
CA ALA A 232 -3.88 -2.20 8.00
C ALA A 232 -2.63 -1.33 8.21
N SER A 233 -2.63 -0.55 9.29
CA SER A 233 -1.57 0.40 9.65
C SER A 233 -1.20 0.23 11.11
N SER A 234 0.11 0.25 11.42
CA SER A 234 0.62 0.11 12.80
C SER A 234 0.39 1.35 13.67
N GLN A 235 -0.06 2.45 13.06
CA GLN A 235 -0.39 3.70 13.71
C GLN A 235 -1.88 3.99 13.56
N SER A 236 -2.41 4.88 14.39
CA SER A 236 -3.78 5.38 14.26
C SER A 236 -3.97 6.19 12.97
N GLY A 237 -5.18 6.17 12.41
CA GLY A 237 -5.58 7.03 11.29
C GLY A 237 -5.24 6.52 9.89
N CYS A 238 -4.76 5.28 9.74
CA CYS A 238 -4.57 4.61 8.44
C CYS A 238 -3.67 5.38 7.44
N GLY A 239 -2.81 6.28 7.93
CA GLY A 239 -1.99 7.15 7.08
C GLY A 239 -0.77 6.46 6.47
N LYS A 240 -0.36 5.30 7.00
CA LYS A 240 0.79 4.53 6.52
C LYS A 240 0.45 3.05 6.48
N ILE A 241 0.25 2.53 5.27
CA ILE A 241 0.00 1.12 5.02
C ILE A 241 1.19 0.29 5.54
N GLY A 242 0.89 -0.59 6.49
CA GLY A 242 1.81 -1.60 7.03
C GLY A 242 1.56 -2.99 6.46
N LEU A 243 0.31 -3.28 6.07
CA LEU A 243 -0.13 -4.53 5.44
C LEU A 243 -1.39 -4.28 4.61
N VAL A 244 -1.57 -4.99 3.50
CA VAL A 244 -2.85 -5.09 2.80
C VAL A 244 -3.19 -6.57 2.64
N THR A 245 -4.42 -6.95 2.98
CA THR A 245 -4.96 -8.28 2.72
C THR A 245 -6.14 -8.17 1.78
N MET A 246 -6.21 -9.02 0.77
CA MET A 246 -7.38 -9.12 -0.10
C MET A 246 -7.93 -10.53 -0.10
N TYR A 247 -9.24 -10.67 -0.14
CA TYR A 247 -9.92 -11.97 -0.13
C TYR A 247 -11.30 -11.89 -0.81
N PRO A 248 -11.77 -12.99 -1.42
CA PRO A 248 -13.12 -13.05 -1.97
C PRO A 248 -14.16 -13.18 -0.83
N PRO A 249 -15.35 -12.56 -0.95
CA PRO A 249 -16.46 -12.77 -0.04
C PRO A 249 -17.30 -13.98 -0.48
N ASP A 250 -16.73 -15.18 -0.39
CA ASP A 250 -17.28 -16.42 -0.97
C ASP A 250 -18.05 -17.32 0.02
N ASP A 251 -18.31 -16.84 1.23
CA ASP A 251 -18.95 -17.59 2.33
C ASP A 251 -18.18 -18.86 2.77
N THR A 252 -16.90 -18.97 2.43
CA THR A 252 -16.02 -20.08 2.84
C THR A 252 -15.23 -19.71 4.10
N CYS A 253 -14.91 -20.71 4.92
CA CYS A 253 -14.02 -20.54 6.05
C CYS A 253 -12.56 -20.52 5.57
N HIS A 254 -11.84 -19.44 5.83
CA HIS A 254 -10.44 -19.29 5.45
C HIS A 254 -9.54 -19.13 6.67
N ASN A 255 -8.43 -19.86 6.68
CA ASN A 255 -7.41 -19.75 7.72
C ASN A 255 -6.50 -18.56 7.48
N LYS A 256 -6.20 -17.79 8.53
CA LYS A 256 -5.18 -16.74 8.45
C LYS A 256 -3.78 -17.36 8.53
N PRO A 257 -2.85 -17.01 7.62
CA PRO A 257 -1.47 -17.49 7.69
C PRO A 257 -0.80 -17.11 9.01
N HIS A 258 0.00 -18.03 9.55
CA HIS A 258 0.74 -17.84 10.82
C HIS A 258 -0.14 -17.53 12.04
N SER A 259 -1.42 -17.87 11.97
CA SER A 259 -2.43 -17.55 12.97
C SER A 259 -3.17 -18.79 13.46
N VAL A 260 -3.86 -18.65 14.60
CA VAL A 260 -4.87 -19.62 15.08
C VAL A 260 -6.30 -19.19 14.72
N TYR A 261 -6.45 -18.01 14.12
CA TYR A 261 -7.73 -17.42 13.75
C TYR A 261 -8.12 -17.80 12.30
N SER A 262 -9.41 -17.85 12.06
CA SER A 262 -10.00 -17.95 10.71
C SER A 262 -11.03 -16.85 10.49
N PHE A 263 -11.44 -16.66 9.25
CA PHE A 263 -12.47 -15.70 8.88
C PHE A 263 -13.39 -16.25 7.81
N ARG A 264 -14.58 -15.67 7.73
CA ARG A 264 -15.53 -15.89 6.63
C ARG A 264 -16.07 -14.55 6.20
N ALA A 265 -15.95 -14.25 4.91
CA ALA A 265 -16.50 -13.06 4.30
C ALA A 265 -17.67 -13.46 3.40
N THR A 266 -18.79 -12.77 3.54
CA THR A 266 -19.99 -13.00 2.72
C THR A 266 -20.49 -11.67 2.21
N MET A 267 -20.97 -11.64 0.98
CA MET A 267 -21.60 -10.46 0.38
C MET A 267 -23.05 -10.78 0.03
N ASP A 268 -23.97 -9.91 0.42
CA ASP A 268 -25.36 -10.04 0.01
C ASP A 268 -25.62 -9.39 -1.37
N THR A 269 -26.88 -9.43 -1.81
CA THR A 269 -27.31 -8.86 -3.10
C THR A 269 -27.27 -7.34 -3.15
N ASP A 270 -27.20 -6.67 -1.99
CA ASP A 270 -27.07 -5.21 -1.87
C ASP A 270 -25.59 -4.78 -1.72
N ASP A 271 -24.66 -5.73 -1.90
CA ASP A 271 -23.22 -5.59 -1.70
C ASP A 271 -22.84 -5.17 -0.27
N THR A 272 -23.64 -5.57 0.71
CA THR A 272 -23.28 -5.48 2.12
C THR A 272 -22.31 -6.59 2.46
N LEU A 273 -21.14 -6.23 2.99
CA LEU A 273 -20.15 -7.16 3.47
C LEU A 273 -20.47 -7.59 4.91
N PHE A 274 -20.45 -8.90 5.13
CA PHE A 274 -20.43 -9.53 6.44
C PHE A 274 -19.09 -10.23 6.62
N LEU A 275 -18.17 -9.62 7.37
CA LEU A 275 -16.88 -10.20 7.72
C LEU A 275 -16.96 -10.78 9.14
N THR A 276 -16.93 -12.10 9.26
CA THR A 276 -16.94 -12.81 10.54
C THR A 276 -15.56 -13.35 10.88
N MET A 277 -15.11 -13.08 12.10
CA MET A 277 -13.86 -13.58 12.66
C MET A 277 -14.13 -14.73 13.64
N PHE A 278 -13.22 -15.69 13.69
CA PHE A 278 -13.31 -16.88 14.55
C PHE A 278 -12.00 -17.13 15.28
N THR A 279 -12.10 -17.63 16.51
CA THR A 279 -10.95 -17.93 17.41
C THR A 279 -10.32 -19.30 17.18
N ASP A 280 -10.79 -20.04 16.18
CA ASP A 280 -10.35 -21.37 15.79
C ASP A 280 -10.22 -21.46 14.26
N LEU A 281 -9.60 -22.54 13.77
CA LEU A 281 -9.36 -22.76 12.34
C LEU A 281 -10.57 -23.37 11.60
N ASP A 282 -11.58 -23.86 12.32
CA ASP A 282 -12.74 -24.56 11.73
C ASP A 282 -13.98 -23.64 11.61
N CYS A 283 -13.83 -22.34 11.87
CA CYS A 283 -14.90 -21.34 11.91
C CYS A 283 -16.09 -21.70 12.83
N THR A 284 -15.82 -22.24 14.03
CA THR A 284 -16.85 -22.67 14.98
C THR A 284 -17.02 -21.72 16.18
N GLY A 285 -15.91 -21.23 16.71
CA GLY A 285 -15.80 -20.27 17.80
C GLY A 285 -15.88 -18.84 17.29
N LYS A 286 -17.11 -18.40 16.99
CA LYS A 286 -17.38 -17.04 16.51
C LYS A 286 -16.94 -16.00 17.55
N ASP A 287 -16.13 -15.04 17.12
CA ASP A 287 -15.69 -13.92 17.93
C ASP A 287 -16.56 -12.67 17.67
N GLY A 288 -16.63 -12.25 16.40
CA GLY A 288 -17.37 -11.06 16.00
C GLY A 288 -17.71 -11.01 14.51
N THR A 289 -18.71 -10.21 14.15
CA THR A 289 -19.05 -9.91 12.76
C THR A 289 -19.01 -8.40 12.55
N THR A 290 -18.21 -7.97 11.58
CA THR A 290 -18.21 -6.60 11.04
C THR A 290 -19.17 -6.57 9.85
N THR A 291 -20.11 -5.62 9.86
CA THR A 291 -21.06 -5.41 8.76
C THR A 291 -20.81 -4.04 8.16
N LEU A 292 -20.56 -3.99 6.86
CA LEU A 292 -20.30 -2.75 6.13
C LEU A 292 -21.19 -2.71 4.89
N SER A 293 -21.95 -1.63 4.75
CA SER A 293 -22.72 -1.36 3.54
C SER A 293 -21.79 -1.06 2.35
N ARG A 294 -22.33 -1.20 1.13
CA ARG A 294 -21.62 -0.82 -0.09
C ARG A 294 -21.08 0.62 -0.05
N ASP A 295 -21.84 1.56 0.49
CA ASP A 295 -21.41 2.97 0.63
C ASP A 295 -20.20 3.11 1.57
N GLU A 296 -20.13 2.30 2.63
CA GLU A 296 -19.01 2.30 3.57
C GLU A 296 -17.76 1.64 2.96
N LEU A 297 -17.92 0.62 2.11
CA LEU A 297 -16.81 0.01 1.38
C LEU A 297 -16.26 0.91 0.27
N MET A 298 -17.11 1.77 -0.31
CA MET A 298 -16.74 2.74 -1.35
C MET A 298 -16.17 4.05 -0.79
N LEU A 299 -16.58 4.43 0.42
CA LEU A 299 -16.02 5.56 1.18
C LEU A 299 -15.44 5.07 2.52
N PRO A 300 -14.37 4.25 2.44
CA PRO A 300 -13.83 3.53 3.56
C PRO A 300 -13.25 4.46 4.63
N THR A 301 -13.77 4.36 5.84
CA THR A 301 -13.27 5.09 7.01
C THR A 301 -12.24 4.27 7.76
N CYS A 302 -11.24 4.97 8.32
CA CYS A 302 -10.29 4.33 9.21
C CYS A 302 -10.93 4.00 10.56
N SER A 303 -10.68 2.80 11.06
CA SER A 303 -11.14 2.32 12.38
C SER A 303 -9.95 1.84 13.20
N MET A 304 -9.99 2.05 14.52
CA MET A 304 -9.03 1.41 15.42
C MET A 304 -9.35 -0.07 15.52
N GLU A 305 -8.32 -0.89 15.59
CA GLU A 305 -8.46 -2.34 15.68
C GLU A 305 -7.47 -2.93 16.68
N GLU A 306 -7.88 -4.02 17.33
CA GLU A 306 -7.02 -4.73 18.25
C GLU A 306 -5.93 -5.51 17.49
N CYS A 307 -4.73 -5.51 18.08
CA CYS A 307 -3.56 -6.14 17.47
C CYS A 307 -3.75 -7.62 17.17
N PHE A 308 -4.58 -8.33 17.93
CA PHE A 308 -4.76 -9.77 17.76
C PHE A 308 -5.47 -10.12 16.44
N PHE A 309 -6.30 -9.24 15.89
CA PHE A 309 -6.93 -9.44 14.58
C PHE A 309 -5.99 -9.19 13.41
N LEU A 310 -4.95 -8.40 13.67
CA LEU A 310 -3.89 -7.99 12.75
C LEU A 310 -2.55 -8.60 13.21
N ASP A 311 -2.58 -9.82 13.71
CA ASP A 311 -1.44 -10.52 14.28
C ASP A 311 -0.22 -10.51 13.35
N TYR A 312 -0.43 -10.68 12.05
CA TYR A 312 0.64 -10.62 11.08
C TYR A 312 1.25 -9.22 10.98
N LEU A 313 0.45 -8.15 10.98
CA LEU A 313 0.96 -6.78 11.06
C LEU A 313 1.72 -6.55 12.37
N CYS A 314 1.19 -6.99 13.52
CA CYS A 314 1.83 -6.80 14.83
C CYS A 314 3.11 -7.64 14.99
N SER A 315 3.24 -8.74 14.25
CA SER A 315 4.49 -9.50 14.15
C SER A 315 5.55 -8.78 13.32
N LEU A 316 5.10 -7.87 12.45
CA LEU A 316 5.90 -7.22 11.41
C LEU A 316 6.28 -5.78 11.72
N GLU A 317 5.46 -5.07 12.51
CA GLU A 317 5.62 -3.68 12.91
C GLU A 317 5.23 -3.51 14.38
N ASN A 318 5.83 -2.51 15.05
CA ASN A 318 5.48 -2.19 16.42
C ASN A 318 4.15 -1.41 16.44
N CYS A 319 3.03 -2.09 16.67
CA CYS A 319 1.77 -1.41 16.97
C CYS A 319 1.82 -0.87 18.40
N ASP A 320 1.44 0.39 18.58
CA ASP A 320 1.43 1.03 19.90
C ASP A 320 0.34 0.38 20.78
N TRP A 321 0.75 -0.23 21.90
CA TRP A 321 -0.14 -0.95 22.80
C TRP A 321 -1.24 -0.06 23.37
N TRP A 322 -1.06 1.26 23.37
CA TRP A 322 -2.02 2.23 23.93
C TRP A 322 -3.11 2.66 22.95
N TRP A 323 -2.86 2.59 21.64
CA TRP A 323 -3.78 3.12 20.61
C TRP A 323 -4.24 2.06 19.62
N GLY A 324 -3.71 0.84 19.71
CA GLY A 324 -3.99 -0.26 18.79
C GLY A 324 -3.38 -0.03 17.40
N CYS A 325 -3.68 -0.93 16.48
CA CYS A 325 -3.44 -0.69 15.07
C CYS A 325 -4.69 -0.01 14.47
N SER A 326 -4.63 0.37 13.21
CA SER A 326 -5.83 0.81 12.49
C SER A 326 -6.06 0.02 11.22
N ARG A 327 -7.34 -0.16 10.88
CA ARG A 327 -7.78 -0.88 9.69
C ARG A 327 -8.76 -0.06 8.87
N LYS A 328 -8.78 -0.33 7.58
CA LYS A 328 -9.67 0.26 6.59
C LYS A 328 -10.09 -0.81 5.60
N LEU A 329 -11.39 -1.01 5.44
CA LEU A 329 -11.97 -2.04 4.57
C LEU A 329 -12.62 -1.36 3.36
N SER A 330 -12.26 -1.81 2.17
CA SER A 330 -12.82 -1.34 0.91
C SER A 330 -13.09 -2.52 -0.03
N ILE A 331 -13.61 -2.24 -1.23
CA ILE A 331 -13.99 -3.27 -2.18
C ILE A 331 -13.37 -3.04 -3.57
N GLY A 332 -12.84 -4.11 -4.15
CA GLY A 332 -12.35 -4.16 -5.52
C GLY A 332 -13.23 -5.04 -6.41
N GLY A 333 -12.97 -5.01 -7.71
CA GLY A 333 -13.60 -5.90 -8.70
C GLY A 333 -15.05 -5.59 -9.05
N ILE A 334 -15.70 -4.68 -8.31
CA ILE A 334 -17.02 -4.15 -8.66
C ILE A 334 -16.88 -3.17 -9.83
N ASN A 335 -17.57 -3.48 -10.94
CA ASN A 335 -17.61 -2.60 -12.11
C ASN A 335 -18.52 -1.40 -11.81
N ILE A 336 -17.93 -0.31 -11.36
CA ILE A 336 -18.65 0.94 -11.13
C ILE A 336 -18.77 1.62 -12.48
N GLY A 337 -19.93 1.49 -13.11
CA GLY A 337 -20.26 2.34 -14.26
C GLY A 337 -19.98 3.80 -13.88
N ALA A 338 -19.29 4.54 -14.74
CA ALA A 338 -18.68 5.84 -14.47
C ALA A 338 -19.63 7.00 -14.07
N ASN A 339 -20.88 6.72 -13.75
CA ASN A 339 -21.85 7.69 -13.27
C ASN A 339 -22.28 7.27 -11.87
N ALA A 340 -22.13 8.14 -10.88
CA ALA A 340 -22.80 7.97 -9.60
C ALA A 340 -24.32 8.04 -9.82
N ILE A 341 -25.00 6.89 -9.88
CA ILE A 341 -26.44 6.80 -10.17
C ILE A 341 -27.22 6.95 -8.86
N LYS A 342 -27.63 8.15 -8.50
CA LYS A 342 -28.50 8.36 -7.33
C LYS A 342 -29.89 7.76 -7.59
N SER A 343 -30.54 7.22 -6.57
CA SER A 343 -31.99 6.95 -6.61
C SER A 343 -32.76 8.07 -5.94
N ALA A 344 -33.87 8.45 -6.56
CA ALA A 344 -34.79 9.43 -6.05
C ALA A 344 -36.12 8.75 -5.70
N VAL A 345 -36.61 9.02 -4.49
CA VAL A 345 -37.98 8.71 -4.08
C VAL A 345 -38.76 10.01 -4.05
N MET A 346 -39.79 10.11 -4.88
CA MET A 346 -40.72 11.24 -4.91
C MET A 346 -41.96 10.86 -4.09
N VAL A 347 -42.44 11.77 -3.25
CA VAL A 347 -43.61 11.55 -2.38
C VAL A 347 -44.73 12.49 -2.80
N PHE A 348 -45.96 12.00 -2.94
CA PHE A 348 -47.13 12.71 -3.45
C PHE A 348 -48.32 12.56 -2.50
N ASN A 349 -49.24 13.53 -2.53
CA ASN A 349 -50.52 13.47 -1.81
C ASN A 349 -51.62 12.72 -2.59
N GLU A 350 -51.40 12.42 -3.87
CA GLU A 350 -52.40 11.88 -4.78
C GLU A 350 -51.92 10.61 -5.48
N SER A 351 -52.86 9.69 -5.73
CA SER A 351 -52.61 8.38 -6.34
C SER A 351 -52.20 8.43 -7.82
N SER A 352 -52.24 9.61 -8.44
CA SER A 352 -51.83 9.83 -9.82
C SER A 352 -50.33 10.06 -9.97
N CYS A 353 -49.63 10.51 -8.91
CA CYS A 353 -48.24 10.97 -8.95
C CYS A 353 -47.96 11.98 -10.09
N ALA A 354 -48.97 12.76 -10.50
CA ALA A 354 -48.88 13.63 -11.68
C ALA A 354 -48.54 15.10 -11.35
N ASN A 355 -48.84 15.54 -10.12
CA ASN A 355 -48.57 16.90 -9.64
C ASN A 355 -47.16 17.01 -9.06
N ASP A 356 -46.72 18.23 -8.73
CA ASP A 356 -45.45 18.46 -8.01
C ASP A 356 -45.37 17.57 -6.75
N PRO A 357 -44.26 16.85 -6.52
CA PRO A 357 -44.09 16.04 -5.32
C PRO A 357 -44.01 16.93 -4.07
N VAL A 358 -44.42 16.40 -2.93
CA VAL A 358 -44.27 17.06 -1.62
C VAL A 358 -42.82 16.99 -1.15
N GLN A 359 -42.10 15.94 -1.53
CA GLN A 359 -40.70 15.72 -1.14
C GLN A 359 -39.99 14.86 -2.19
N ILE A 360 -38.72 15.16 -2.44
CA ILE A 360 -37.79 14.29 -3.17
C ILE A 360 -36.68 13.88 -2.21
N ILE A 361 -36.48 12.59 -2.05
CA ILE A 361 -35.38 12.01 -1.26
C ILE A 361 -34.41 11.36 -2.24
N ALA A 362 -33.27 12.01 -2.45
CA ALA A 362 -32.19 11.46 -3.26
C ALA A 362 -31.17 10.74 -2.37
N LYS A 363 -30.80 9.53 -2.73
CA LYS A 363 -29.70 8.77 -2.10
C LYS A 363 -28.68 8.41 -3.17
N ASN A 364 -27.40 8.49 -2.82
CA ASN A 364 -26.37 7.90 -3.67
C ASN A 364 -26.66 6.41 -3.80
N GLN A 365 -26.71 5.92 -5.04
CA GLN A 365 -26.70 4.50 -5.33
C GLN A 365 -25.65 4.27 -6.42
N LEU A 366 -25.20 3.02 -6.54
CA LEU A 366 -24.22 2.63 -7.55
C LEU A 366 -24.88 1.94 -8.74
N THR A 367 -26.07 1.37 -8.53
CA THR A 367 -26.96 0.87 -9.58
C THR A 367 -28.36 1.39 -9.29
N CYS A 368 -29.07 1.77 -10.33
CA CYS A 368 -30.49 2.06 -10.24
C CYS A 368 -31.13 1.50 -11.51
N SER A 369 -32.01 0.52 -11.34
CA SER A 369 -32.79 -0.02 -12.44
C SER A 369 -33.98 0.91 -12.66
N PRO A 370 -34.20 1.43 -13.89
CA PRO A 370 -35.36 2.25 -14.18
C PRO A 370 -36.61 1.41 -13.91
N GLN A 371 -37.27 1.68 -12.79
CA GLN A 371 -38.57 1.08 -12.51
C GLN A 371 -39.60 1.75 -13.41
N THR A 372 -40.55 0.97 -13.90
CA THR A 372 -41.77 1.53 -14.48
C THR A 372 -42.43 2.41 -13.42
N PRO A 373 -42.79 3.68 -13.74
CA PRO A 373 -43.40 4.56 -12.75
C PRO A 373 -44.64 3.88 -12.19
N THR A 374 -44.60 3.59 -10.90
CA THR A 374 -45.68 2.89 -10.21
C THR A 374 -45.97 3.72 -8.99
N CYS A 375 -47.00 4.55 -9.12
CA CYS A 375 -47.50 5.33 -8.00
C CYS A 375 -48.04 4.36 -6.96
N THR A 376 -47.27 4.14 -5.89
CA THR A 376 -47.54 3.14 -4.87
C THR A 376 -47.97 3.81 -3.58
N GLU A 377 -49.05 3.32 -2.96
CA GLU A 377 -49.54 3.85 -1.69
C GLU A 377 -48.57 3.54 -0.55
N LEU A 378 -48.22 4.56 0.21
CA LEU A 378 -47.45 4.52 1.45
C LEU A 378 -48.44 4.54 2.62
N SER A 379 -48.59 3.41 3.31
CA SER A 379 -49.40 3.32 4.52
C SER A 379 -48.71 4.04 5.69
N ILE A 380 -48.96 5.34 5.85
CA ILE A 380 -48.46 6.14 6.98
C ILE A 380 -49.67 6.71 7.76
N GLY A 381 -50.13 5.99 8.78
CA GLY A 381 -51.24 6.44 9.62
C GLY A 381 -52.59 6.45 8.90
N SER A 382 -53.42 7.47 9.16
CA SER A 382 -54.79 7.60 8.59
C SER A 382 -54.87 8.37 7.26
N ASN A 383 -53.74 8.83 6.72
CA ASN A 383 -53.68 9.55 5.45
C ASN A 383 -52.89 8.72 4.42
N GLY A 384 -53.45 8.54 3.22
CA GLY A 384 -52.77 7.86 2.11
C GLY A 384 -51.78 8.81 1.43
N MET A 385 -50.49 8.52 1.52
CA MET A 385 -49.45 9.16 0.70
C MET A 385 -49.09 8.20 -0.46
N TYR A 386 -48.47 8.71 -1.52
CA TYR A 386 -48.04 7.88 -2.63
C TYR A 386 -46.57 8.14 -2.96
N GLN A 387 -45.84 7.15 -3.46
CA GLN A 387 -44.45 7.32 -3.90
C GLN A 387 -44.25 6.83 -5.33
N ASP A 388 -43.30 7.47 -6.00
CA ASP A 388 -42.70 7.02 -7.25
C ASP A 388 -41.17 7.05 -7.15
N ARG A 389 -40.50 6.24 -7.97
CA ARG A 389 -39.05 6.02 -7.88
C ARG A 389 -38.39 6.30 -9.22
N ALA A 390 -37.25 6.99 -9.19
CA ALA A 390 -36.47 7.31 -10.38
C ALA A 390 -34.97 7.15 -10.14
N CYS A 391 -34.25 6.94 -11.23
CA CYS A 391 -32.79 6.94 -11.27
C CYS A 391 -32.32 8.29 -11.82
N ILE A 392 -31.43 8.97 -11.08
CA ILE A 392 -31.05 10.35 -11.36
C ILE A 392 -29.53 10.53 -11.31
N GLY A 393 -28.98 11.34 -12.21
CA GLY A 393 -27.55 11.69 -12.21
C GLY A 393 -27.25 13.00 -11.49
N ASP A 394 -28.23 13.91 -11.45
CA ASP A 394 -28.11 15.25 -10.89
C ASP A 394 -29.36 15.56 -10.07
N VAL A 395 -29.17 15.93 -8.79
CA VAL A 395 -30.28 16.22 -7.87
C VAL A 395 -30.94 17.56 -8.18
N ALA A 396 -30.16 18.57 -8.54
CA ALA A 396 -30.66 19.91 -8.79
C ALA A 396 -31.49 19.96 -10.08
N ALA A 397 -30.95 19.40 -11.17
CA ALA A 397 -31.66 19.32 -12.44
C ALA A 397 -32.93 18.44 -12.35
N PHE A 398 -32.86 17.36 -11.57
CA PHE A 398 -34.04 16.52 -11.34
C PHE A 398 -35.11 17.23 -10.51
N ALA A 399 -34.72 17.94 -9.44
CA ALA A 399 -35.65 18.73 -8.63
C ALA A 399 -36.33 19.83 -9.46
N GLU A 400 -35.57 20.54 -10.29
CA GLU A 400 -36.10 21.57 -11.20
C GLU A 400 -37.14 20.99 -12.17
N SER A 401 -36.90 19.78 -12.70
CA SER A 401 -37.85 19.10 -13.58
C SER A 401 -39.16 18.67 -12.92
N ARG A 402 -39.21 18.63 -11.57
CA ARG A 402 -40.35 18.12 -10.79
C ARG A 402 -41.06 19.20 -9.98
N PHE A 403 -40.36 20.25 -9.56
CA PHE A 403 -40.93 21.41 -8.87
C PHE A 403 -41.11 22.57 -9.85
N THR A 404 -41.91 22.35 -10.90
CA THR A 404 -41.95 23.24 -12.07
C THR A 404 -42.49 24.64 -11.80
N SER A 405 -43.20 24.84 -10.68
CA SER A 405 -43.84 26.13 -10.34
C SER A 405 -43.81 26.49 -8.85
N SER A 406 -43.04 25.73 -8.06
CA SER A 406 -42.98 25.88 -6.60
C SER A 406 -41.53 26.14 -6.17
N PRO A 407 -41.23 27.15 -5.33
CA PRO A 407 -39.91 27.31 -4.76
C PRO A 407 -39.57 26.09 -3.88
N TYR A 408 -38.32 25.64 -3.91
CA TYR A 408 -37.91 24.46 -3.17
C TYR A 408 -36.56 24.65 -2.47
N LEU A 409 -36.33 23.85 -1.44
CA LEU A 409 -35.11 23.83 -0.66
C LEU A 409 -34.40 22.51 -0.89
N ILE A 410 -33.16 22.56 -1.38
CA ILE A 410 -32.28 21.40 -1.40
C ILE A 410 -31.52 21.35 -0.08
N ILE A 411 -31.66 20.25 0.65
CA ILE A 411 -30.92 19.98 1.88
C ILE A 411 -29.99 18.79 1.62
N GLU A 412 -28.69 19.04 1.60
CA GLU A 412 -27.68 17.99 1.55
C GLU A 412 -27.21 17.68 2.95
N LYS A 413 -27.37 16.43 3.37
CA LYS A 413 -26.90 15.95 4.67
C LYS A 413 -25.60 15.16 4.48
N TYR A 414 -24.53 15.61 5.13
CA TYR A 414 -23.23 14.96 5.10
C TYR A 414 -23.07 13.97 6.27
N LYS A 415 -22.18 12.98 6.11
CA LYS A 415 -21.96 11.91 7.10
C LYS A 415 -21.44 12.44 8.44
N ASP A 416 -20.75 13.57 8.43
CA ASP A 416 -20.25 14.27 9.62
C ASP A 416 -21.35 15.02 10.40
N GLY A 417 -22.62 14.93 9.94
CA GLY A 417 -23.75 15.59 10.56
C GLY A 417 -23.92 17.06 10.16
N THR A 418 -23.10 17.57 9.23
CA THR A 418 -23.28 18.90 8.66
C THR A 418 -24.36 18.91 7.59
N TYR A 419 -24.93 20.09 7.36
CA TYR A 419 -25.99 20.32 6.39
C TYR A 419 -25.58 21.46 5.45
N PHE A 420 -25.75 21.26 4.15
CA PHE A 420 -25.74 22.34 3.17
C PHE A 420 -27.18 22.59 2.70
N MET A 421 -27.58 23.85 2.66
CA MET A 421 -28.93 24.25 2.27
C MET A 421 -28.84 25.27 1.14
N SER A 422 -29.55 25.01 0.05
CA SER A 422 -29.68 25.93 -1.08
C SER A 422 -31.14 26.14 -1.44
N MET A 423 -31.57 27.40 -1.47
CA MET A 423 -32.91 27.81 -1.88
C MET A 423 -32.88 28.14 -3.37
N VAL A 424 -33.80 27.54 -4.13
CA VAL A 424 -34.01 27.73 -5.57
C VAL A 424 -35.45 28.14 -5.78
#